data_AF-A0A8J7UPT6-F1
#
_entry.id   AF-A0A8J7UPT6-F1
#
_cell.length_a   1.000
_cell.length_b   1.000
_cell.length_c   1.000
_cell.angle_alpha   90.00
_cell.angle_beta   90.00
_cell.angle_gamma   90.00
#
_symmetry.space_group_name_H-M   'P 1'
#
loop_
_entity.id
_entity.type
_entity.pdbx_description
1 polymer ?
#
loop_
_entity_poly.entity_id
_entity_poly.type
_entity_poly.pdbx_seq_one_letter_code
_entity_poly.pdbx_strand_id
1 'polypeptide(L)'
;MPPWDRCVRCEGEGGAREDGGLENTLRRRPFACRDQGDRTPLGAGVFPRPFTLTEKILLLCLVALLVCDVVTTTYAVGKGIGYEGNPVMTGVTACPPAHLLLKLTYAGVVVGLAGAAERFVEGAGVYCIAAACAFYLLPFVNNLWVIATFPPA
;
A
#
# COMPACT_ATOMS: atom_id res chain seq x y z
N MET A 1 -34.24 0.01 -13.23
CA MET A 1 -34.46 0.28 -11.79
C MET A 1 -33.20 -0.16 -11.05
N PRO A 2 -32.42 0.76 -10.46
CA PRO A 2 -31.17 0.44 -9.77
C PRO A 2 -31.34 0.36 -8.23
N PRO A 3 -30.37 -0.19 -7.48
CA PRO A 3 -30.58 -0.91 -6.22
C PRO A 3 -30.60 -0.07 -4.92
N TRP A 4 -31.01 1.20 -4.95
CA TRP A 4 -30.89 2.11 -3.80
C TRP A 4 -32.19 2.37 -3.00
N ASP A 5 -33.32 1.75 -3.38
CA ASP A 5 -34.64 2.04 -2.78
C ASP A 5 -34.91 1.38 -1.40
N ARG A 6 -33.89 1.12 -0.59
CA ARG A 6 -34.08 0.61 0.78
C ARG A 6 -33.30 1.40 1.83
N CYS A 7 -33.59 2.69 1.94
CA CYS A 7 -33.46 3.38 3.22
C CYS A 7 -34.76 3.14 4.01
N VAL A 8 -34.70 2.18 4.94
CA VAL A 8 -35.77 1.90 5.89
C VAL A 8 -35.93 3.12 6.80
N ARG A 9 -37.04 3.80 6.58
CA ARG A 9 -37.70 4.78 7.43
C ARG A 9 -37.84 4.21 8.86
N CYS A 10 -37.04 4.72 9.81
CA CYS A 10 -37.30 4.55 11.24
C CYS A 10 -38.29 5.63 11.70
N GLU A 11 -39.57 5.44 11.37
CA GLU A 11 -40.69 6.11 12.04
C GLU A 11 -41.37 5.11 12.99
N GLY A 12 -41.77 5.59 14.17
CA GLY A 12 -42.50 4.82 15.19
C GLY A 12 -41.96 5.12 16.58
N GLU A 13 -42.10 6.34 17.10
CA GLU A 13 -43.28 6.85 17.82
C GLU A 13 -43.60 6.11 19.13
N GLY A 14 -43.72 6.90 20.18
CA GLY A 14 -43.86 6.47 21.56
C GLY A 14 -45.20 5.81 21.88
N GLY A 15 -45.13 4.82 22.76
CA GLY A 15 -46.27 4.30 23.51
C GLY A 15 -45.87 4.25 24.98
N ALA A 16 -46.28 5.25 25.75
CA ALA A 16 -46.18 5.22 27.19
C ALA A 16 -47.04 4.09 27.75
N ARG A 17 -46.43 3.19 28.51
CA ARG A 17 -47.14 2.25 29.38
C ARG A 17 -46.29 2.05 30.63
N GLU A 18 -46.69 2.71 31.72
CA GLU A 18 -46.31 2.33 33.06
C GLU A 18 -46.86 0.92 33.32
N ASP A 19 -46.01 0.01 33.76
CA ASP A 19 -46.31 -0.99 34.79
C ASP A 19 -45.00 -1.67 35.23
N GLY A 20 -44.89 -1.84 36.55
CA GLY A 20 -43.65 -2.17 37.26
C GLY A 20 -43.00 -3.50 36.86
N GLY A 21 -41.68 -3.53 36.99
CA GLY A 21 -40.85 -4.71 36.75
C GLY A 21 -39.39 -4.39 36.96
N LEU A 22 -38.96 -4.46 38.22
CA LEU A 22 -37.56 -4.63 38.61
C LEU A 22 -36.99 -5.85 37.84
N GLU A 23 -35.74 -5.79 37.38
CA GLU A 23 -35.02 -6.81 36.57
C GLU A 23 -35.09 -6.64 35.03
N ASN A 24 -34.26 -5.75 34.49
CA ASN A 24 -33.35 -6.06 33.36
C ASN A 24 -32.63 -4.80 32.88
N THR A 25 -31.68 -4.32 33.69
CA THR A 25 -30.74 -3.26 33.31
C THR A 25 -29.49 -3.81 32.61
N LEU A 26 -29.61 -4.96 31.93
CA LEU A 26 -28.60 -5.44 31.00
C LEU A 26 -28.76 -4.74 29.65
N ARG A 27 -28.28 -3.50 29.64
CA ARG A 27 -27.54 -2.85 28.54
C ARG A 27 -27.87 -3.38 27.15
N ARG A 28 -29.09 -3.11 26.67
CA ARG A 28 -29.32 -2.86 25.26
C ARG A 28 -28.53 -1.61 24.88
N ARG A 29 -27.26 -1.78 24.49
CA ARG A 29 -26.59 -0.74 23.72
C ARG A 29 -27.35 -0.63 22.42
N PRO A 30 -27.97 0.51 22.08
CA PRO A 30 -28.47 0.69 20.73
C PRO A 30 -27.27 0.47 19.82
N PHE A 31 -27.42 -0.44 18.86
CA PHE A 31 -26.58 -0.47 17.68
C PHE A 31 -26.69 0.93 17.08
N ALA A 32 -25.74 1.80 17.44
CA ALA A 32 -25.55 3.05 16.76
C ALA A 32 -25.33 2.66 15.30
N CYS A 33 -26.34 2.96 14.47
CA CYS A 33 -26.19 3.02 13.04
C CYS A 33 -24.96 3.89 12.80
N ARG A 34 -23.85 3.23 12.50
CA ARG A 34 -22.61 3.88 12.14
C ARG A 34 -22.92 4.55 10.82
N ASP A 35 -23.08 5.87 10.89
CA ASP A 35 -23.45 6.77 9.82
C ASP A 35 -22.61 6.45 8.58
N GLN A 36 -23.21 5.70 7.67
CA GLN A 36 -22.64 5.30 6.39
C GLN A 36 -23.11 6.35 5.39
N GLY A 37 -22.67 7.58 5.60
CA GLY A 37 -23.35 8.73 5.03
C GLY A 37 -22.48 9.96 4.82
N ASP A 38 -21.16 9.84 4.79
CA ASP A 38 -20.30 10.94 4.34
C ASP A 38 -19.54 10.52 3.08
N ARG A 39 -20.27 10.47 1.97
CA ARG A 39 -19.67 10.58 0.63
C ARG A 39 -19.16 12.01 0.51
N THR A 40 -18.03 12.28 1.14
CA THR A 40 -17.30 13.53 0.93
C THR A 40 -17.05 13.68 -0.57
N PRO A 41 -17.33 14.87 -1.13
CA PRO A 41 -17.24 15.09 -2.55
C PRO A 41 -15.81 14.80 -3.01
N LEU A 42 -15.72 14.07 -4.13
CA LEU A 42 -14.51 13.64 -4.84
C LEU A 42 -13.61 14.79 -5.34
N GLY A 43 -13.71 16.00 -4.79
CA GLY A 43 -13.15 17.23 -5.34
C GLY A 43 -12.62 18.27 -4.35
N ALA A 44 -12.59 18.03 -3.04
CA ALA A 44 -12.08 19.01 -2.07
C ALA A 44 -10.73 18.58 -1.47
N GLY A 45 -9.64 18.98 -2.13
CA GLY A 45 -8.29 18.98 -1.54
C GLY A 45 -7.30 18.07 -2.25
N VAL A 46 -6.72 18.54 -3.36
CA VAL A 46 -5.50 17.99 -3.98
C VAL A 46 -4.26 18.39 -3.16
N PHE A 47 -4.37 18.41 -1.84
CA PHE A 47 -3.19 18.56 -0.99
C PHE A 47 -2.83 17.17 -0.46
N PRO A 48 -1.71 16.57 -0.92
CA PRO A 48 -1.24 15.35 -0.30
C PRO A 48 -1.06 15.65 1.19
N ARG A 49 -1.75 14.88 2.03
CA ARG A 49 -1.49 14.93 3.47
C ARG A 49 0.01 14.64 3.65
N PRO A 50 0.69 15.33 4.57
CA PRO A 50 2.08 15.03 4.84
C PRO A 50 2.18 13.56 5.25
N PHE A 51 3.02 12.79 4.57
CA PHE A 51 3.28 11.40 4.94
C PHE A 51 3.58 11.29 6.43
N THR A 52 2.99 10.28 7.06
CA THR A 52 3.30 9.87 8.42
C THR A 52 4.78 9.48 8.52
N LEU A 53 5.32 9.48 9.74
CA LEU A 53 6.71 9.07 9.98
C LEU A 53 6.96 7.64 9.49
N THR A 54 5.99 6.73 9.68
CA THR A 54 6.05 5.35 9.21
C THR A 54 6.13 5.26 7.69
N GLU A 55 5.29 6.01 6.97
CA GLU A 55 5.32 6.03 5.50
C GLU A 55 6.65 6.60 4.99
N LYS A 56 7.17 7.66 5.62
CA LYS A 56 8.49 8.21 5.27
C LYS A 56 9.60 7.19 5.45
N ILE A 57 9.59 6.45 6.56
CA ILE A 57 10.56 5.38 6.80
C ILE A 57 10.42 4.28 5.74
N LEU A 58 9.20 3.84 5.44
CA LEU A 58 8.96 2.81 4.42
C LEU A 58 9.38 3.26 3.02
N LEU A 59 9.13 4.51 2.65
CA LEU A 59 9.58 5.09 1.39
C LEU A 59 11.10 5.16 1.32
N LEU A 60 11.76 5.57 2.40
CA LEU A 60 13.23 5.54 2.48
C LEU A 60 13.76 4.12 2.35
N CYS A 61 13.15 3.14 3.02
CA CYS A 61 13.48 1.73 2.88
C CYS A 61 13.28 1.24 1.44
N LEU A 62 12.19 1.63 0.78
CA LEU A 62 11.91 1.27 -0.61
C LEU A 62 12.99 1.83 -1.55
N VAL A 63 13.34 3.11 -1.41
CA VAL A 63 14.40 3.74 -2.21
C VAL A 63 15.75 3.07 -1.95
N ALA A 64 16.08 2.79 -0.68
CA ALA A 64 17.30 2.08 -0.33
C ALA A 64 17.34 0.67 -0.95
N LEU A 65 16.23 -0.09 -0.89
CA LEU A 65 16.11 -1.40 -1.53
C LEU A 65 16.31 -1.32 -3.04
N LEU A 66 15.72 -0.33 -3.71
CA LEU A 66 15.86 -0.13 -5.15
C LEU A 66 17.31 0.17 -5.54
N VAL A 67 17.99 1.04 -4.79
CA VAL A 67 19.41 1.37 -5.03
C VAL A 67 20.29 0.15 -4.78
N CYS A 68 20.11 -0.52 -3.64
CA CYS A 68 20.85 -1.72 -3.30
C CYS A 68 20.67 -2.82 -4.37
N ASP A 69 19.45 -2.99 -4.88
CA ASP A 69 19.17 -3.97 -5.93
C ASP A 69 19.86 -3.63 -7.26
N VAL A 70 19.92 -2.35 -7.66
CA VAL A 70 20.70 -1.94 -8.84
C VAL A 70 22.17 -2.25 -8.62
N VAL A 71 22.71 -1.92 -7.45
CA VAL A 71 24.12 -2.15 -7.12
C VAL A 71 24.45 -3.65 -7.14
N THR A 72 23.64 -4.49 -6.50
CA THR A 72 23.86 -5.95 -6.47
C THR A 72 23.71 -6.57 -7.85
N THR A 73 22.69 -6.17 -8.63
CA THR A 73 22.52 -6.64 -10.02
C THR A 73 23.72 -6.24 -10.88
N THR A 74 24.14 -4.98 -10.82
CA THR A 74 25.28 -4.47 -11.61
C THR A 74 26.57 -5.19 -11.24
N TYR A 75 26.76 -5.48 -9.95
CA TYR A 75 27.92 -6.25 -9.47
C TYR A 75 27.89 -7.70 -9.99
N ALA A 76 26.75 -8.39 -9.87
CA ALA A 76 26.60 -9.78 -10.32
C ALA A 76 26.82 -9.89 -11.84
N VAL A 77 26.14 -9.04 -12.63
CA VAL A 77 26.26 -9.01 -14.09
C VAL A 77 27.67 -8.59 -14.52
N GLY A 78 28.27 -7.59 -13.87
CA GLY A 78 29.62 -7.12 -14.20
C GLY A 78 30.72 -8.17 -13.95
N LYS A 79 30.46 -9.16 -13.10
CA LYS A 79 31.34 -10.32 -12.87
C LYS A 79 31.03 -11.50 -13.80
N GLY A 80 30.04 -11.37 -14.70
CA GLY A 80 29.56 -12.46 -15.56
C GLY A 80 28.79 -13.54 -14.78
N ILE A 81 28.34 -13.22 -13.57
CA ILE A 81 27.67 -14.16 -12.66
C ILE A 81 26.17 -14.01 -12.88
N GLY A 82 25.65 -14.83 -13.79
CA GLY A 82 24.24 -14.87 -14.15
C GLY A 82 24.04 -14.65 -15.65
N TYR A 83 23.23 -15.51 -16.26
CA TYR A 83 22.82 -15.37 -17.64
C TYR A 83 21.40 -14.80 -17.68
N GLU A 84 21.27 -13.58 -18.16
CA GLU A 84 19.97 -12.91 -18.28
C GLU A 84 19.32 -13.34 -19.60
N GLY A 85 18.44 -14.35 -19.55
CA GLY A 85 17.81 -14.93 -20.74
C GLY A 85 16.85 -14.01 -21.49
N ASN A 86 16.52 -12.83 -20.91
CA ASN A 86 15.69 -11.83 -21.55
C ASN A 86 16.56 -10.71 -22.16
N PRO A 87 16.65 -10.59 -23.51
CA PRO A 87 17.54 -9.65 -24.17
C PRO A 87 17.22 -8.18 -23.87
N VAL A 88 15.96 -7.86 -23.54
CA VAL A 88 15.56 -6.50 -23.14
C VAL A 88 16.14 -6.15 -21.77
N MET A 89 16.07 -7.09 -20.82
CA MET A 89 16.64 -6.89 -19.50
C MET A 89 18.16 -6.81 -19.55
N THR A 90 18.83 -7.60 -20.39
CA THR A 90 20.28 -7.52 -20.61
C THR A 90 20.71 -6.12 -21.04
N GLY A 91 19.95 -5.46 -21.93
CA GLY A 91 20.25 -4.09 -22.36
C GLY A 91 20.04 -3.05 -21.25
N VAL A 92 19.05 -3.27 -20.38
CA VAL A 92 18.77 -2.38 -19.24
C VAL A 92 19.80 -2.57 -18.12
N THR A 93 20.18 -3.80 -17.81
CA THR A 93 21.18 -4.12 -16.78
C THR A 93 22.60 -3.73 -17.20
N ALA A 94 22.90 -3.70 -18.50
CA ALA A 94 24.13 -3.14 -19.03
C ALA A 94 24.28 -1.62 -18.81
N CYS A 95 23.18 -0.92 -18.53
CA CYS A 95 23.12 0.53 -18.32
C CYS A 95 22.58 0.87 -16.92
N PRO A 96 23.43 0.94 -15.87
CA PRO A 96 23.01 1.19 -14.50
C PRO A 96 22.08 2.41 -14.31
N PRO A 97 22.29 3.56 -15.00
CA PRO A 97 21.38 4.70 -14.89
C PRO A 97 19.98 4.40 -15.44
N ALA A 98 19.87 3.66 -16.53
CA ALA A 98 18.58 3.27 -17.11
C ALA A 98 17.83 2.31 -16.19
N HIS A 99 18.55 1.36 -15.60
CA HIS A 99 18.00 0.44 -14.60
C HIS A 99 17.47 1.17 -13.36
N LEU A 100 18.22 2.15 -12.86
CA LEU A 100 17.80 2.99 -11.73
C LEU A 100 16.58 3.84 -12.08
N LEU A 101 16.56 4.48 -13.27
CA LEU A 101 15.42 5.28 -13.72
C LEU A 101 14.14 4.43 -13.80
N LEU A 102 14.21 3.23 -14.37
CA LEU A 102 13.06 2.32 -14.43
C LEU A 102 12.51 2.02 -13.03
N LYS A 103 13.39 1.71 -12.07
CA LYS A 103 13.03 1.48 -10.67
C LYS A 103 12.42 2.70 -9.99
N LEU A 104 12.96 3.89 -10.24
CA LEU A 104 12.43 5.14 -9.70
C LEU A 104 11.05 5.48 -10.27
N THR A 105 10.81 5.22 -11.57
CA THR A 105 9.47 5.41 -12.14
C THR A 105 8.44 4.51 -11.46
N TYR A 106 8.78 3.25 -11.18
CA TYR A 106 7.92 2.36 -10.43
C TYR A 106 7.68 2.85 -9.00
N ALA A 107 8.72 3.30 -8.30
CA ALA A 107 8.57 3.90 -6.96
C ALA A 107 7.61 5.09 -6.99
N GLY A 108 7.69 5.95 -8.02
CA GLY A 108 6.73 7.04 -8.24
C GLY A 108 5.30 6.55 -8.42
N VAL A 109 5.09 5.46 -9.18
CA VAL A 109 3.76 4.82 -9.32
C VAL A 109 3.24 4.31 -7.97
N VAL A 110 4.09 3.64 -7.17
CA VAL A 110 3.72 3.16 -5.83
C VAL A 110 3.32 4.32 -4.92
N VAL A 111 4.06 5.42 -4.94
CA VAL A 111 3.73 6.64 -4.18
C VAL A 111 2.38 7.20 -4.62
N GLY A 112 2.12 7.26 -5.93
CA GLY A 112 0.83 7.69 -6.48
C GLY A 112 -0.33 6.79 -6.05
N LEU A 113 -0.13 5.47 -6.11
CA LEU A 113 -1.12 4.48 -5.67
C LEU A 113 -1.38 4.54 -4.16
N ALA A 114 -0.34 4.68 -3.34
CA ALA A 114 -0.46 4.83 -1.90
C ALA A 114 -1.27 6.09 -1.55
N GLY A 115 -0.94 7.22 -2.19
CA GLY A 115 -1.69 8.47 -2.03
C GLY A 115 -3.14 8.38 -2.52
N ALA A 116 -3.42 7.57 -3.55
CA ALA A 116 -4.79 7.30 -4.00
C ALA A 116 -5.54 6.38 -3.02
N ALA A 117 -4.91 5.32 -2.53
CA ALA A 117 -5.48 4.38 -1.57
C ALA A 117 -5.89 5.07 -0.26
N GLU A 118 -5.07 6.00 0.21
CA GLU A 118 -5.32 6.82 1.40
C GLU A 118 -6.60 7.67 1.29
N ARG A 119 -7.06 7.97 0.06
CA ARG A 119 -8.33 8.69 -0.18
C ARG A 119 -9.54 7.80 0.00
N PHE A 120 -9.38 6.48 -0.14
CA PHE A 120 -10.48 5.53 0.00
C PHE A 120 -10.58 5.00 1.43
N VAL A 121 -9.44 4.67 2.04
CA VAL A 121 -9.36 4.15 3.40
C VAL A 121 -8.13 4.75 4.08
N GLU A 122 -8.35 5.40 5.24
CA GLU A 122 -7.26 5.96 6.04
C GLU A 122 -6.29 4.87 6.51
N GLY A 123 -4.99 5.12 6.34
CA GLY A 123 -3.90 4.18 6.60
C GLY A 123 -3.65 3.15 5.50
N ALA A 124 -4.44 3.14 4.41
CA ALA A 124 -4.25 2.17 3.32
C ALA A 124 -2.93 2.37 2.56
N GLY A 125 -2.43 3.61 2.48
CA GLY A 125 -1.18 3.93 1.80
C GLY A 125 0.02 3.17 2.35
N VAL A 126 0.08 2.97 3.67
CA VAL A 126 1.12 2.20 4.36
C VAL A 126 1.20 0.77 3.83
N TYR A 127 0.06 0.11 3.65
CA TYR A 127 0.02 -1.27 3.17
C TYR A 127 0.46 -1.37 1.70
N CYS A 128 0.14 -0.38 0.86
CA CYS A 128 0.63 -0.32 -0.52
C CYS A 128 2.16 -0.22 -0.58
N ILE A 129 2.75 0.66 0.23
CA ILE A 129 4.21 0.84 0.27
C ILE A 129 4.88 -0.40 0.86
N ALA A 130 4.32 -0.97 1.94
CA ALA A 130 4.84 -2.19 2.54
C ALA A 130 4.81 -3.38 1.57
N ALA A 131 3.73 -3.55 0.79
CA ALA A 131 3.64 -4.57 -0.25
C ALA A 131 4.70 -4.38 -1.34
N ALA A 132 4.94 -3.14 -1.77
CA ALA A 132 6.01 -2.83 -2.72
C ALA A 132 7.40 -3.16 -2.16
N CYS A 133 7.67 -2.82 -0.89
CA CYS A 133 8.91 -3.19 -0.21
C CYS A 133 9.11 -4.70 -0.19
N ALA A 134 8.07 -5.46 0.19
CA ALA A 134 8.14 -6.92 0.22
C ALA A 134 8.42 -7.52 -1.17
N PHE A 135 7.80 -6.98 -2.21
CA PHE A 135 8.04 -7.40 -3.59
C PHE A 135 9.49 -7.13 -4.02
N TYR A 136 10.04 -5.96 -3.69
CA TYR A 136 11.44 -5.61 -4.02
C TYR A 136 12.49 -6.28 -3.15
N LEU A 137 12.09 -6.83 -2.00
CA LEU A 137 12.97 -7.66 -1.20
C LEU A 137 13.37 -8.93 -1.95
N LEU A 138 12.47 -9.49 -2.77
CA LEU A 138 12.70 -10.72 -3.54
C LEU A 138 13.90 -10.63 -4.50
N PRO A 139 13.97 -9.69 -5.46
CA PRO A 139 15.13 -9.58 -6.34
C PRO A 139 16.40 -9.23 -5.57
N PHE A 140 16.32 -8.39 -4.54
CA PHE A 140 17.47 -8.03 -3.72
C PHE A 140 18.07 -9.25 -3.02
N VAL A 141 17.24 -10.06 -2.36
CA VAL A 141 17.66 -11.31 -1.70
C VAL A 141 18.18 -12.32 -2.72
N ASN A 142 17.51 -12.46 -3.86
CA ASN A 142 17.98 -13.33 -4.95
C ASN A 142 19.38 -12.93 -5.42
N ASN A 143 19.62 -11.64 -5.66
CA ASN A 143 20.91 -11.12 -6.09
C ASN A 143 22.00 -11.35 -5.04
N LEU A 144 21.69 -11.12 -3.75
CA LEU A 144 22.62 -11.43 -2.66
C LEU A 144 22.95 -12.92 -2.59
N TRP A 145 21.96 -13.79 -2.76
CA TRP A 145 22.17 -15.23 -2.74
C TRP A 145 23.06 -15.71 -3.90
N VAL A 146 22.85 -15.17 -5.11
CA VAL A 146 23.70 -15.45 -6.27
C VAL A 146 25.15 -15.01 -6.02
N ILE A 147 25.36 -13.80 -5.50
CA ILE A 147 26.70 -13.29 -5.17
C ILE A 147 27.38 -14.14 -4.10
N ALA A 148 26.64 -14.55 -3.07
CA ALA A 148 27.17 -15.38 -1.99
C ALA A 148 27.51 -16.81 -2.45
N THR A 149 26.75 -17.36 -3.39
CA THR A 149 26.95 -18.72 -3.92
C THR A 149 28.12 -18.78 -4.90
N PHE A 150 28.36 -17.71 -5.64
CA PHE A 150 29.42 -17.62 -6.64
C PHE A 150 30.34 -16.43 -6.32
N PRO A 151 31.23 -16.55 -5.31
CA PRO A 151 32.18 -15.48 -5.03
C PRO A 151 33.16 -15.32 -6.21
N PRO A 152 33.61 -14.09 -6.53
CA PRO A 152 34.64 -13.89 -7.53
C PRO A 152 35.94 -14.57 -7.09
N ALA A 153 36.58 -15.27 -8.03
CA ALA A 153 37.93 -15.84 -7.86
C ALA A 153 38.99 -14.76 -7.67
#